data_AF-S9W9A1-F1
#
_entry.id   AF-S9W9A1-F1
#
_cell.length_a   1.000
_cell.length_b   1.000
_cell.length_c   1.000
_cell.angle_alpha   90.00
_cell.angle_beta   90.00
_cell.angle_gamma   90.00
#
_symmetry.space_group_name_H-M   'P 1'
#
loop_
_entity.id
_entity.type
_entity.pdbx_description
1 polymer ?
#
loop_
_entity_poly.entity_id
_entity_poly.type
_entity_poly.pdbx_seq_one_letter_code
_entity_poly.pdbx_strand_id
1 'polypeptide(L)'
;MQIRRATMQDMYEMQHCNLCCLPENYNLRYYYYHILSWPQLLYVQQDYNGDTVGYVLGKMDDEEDEKKRHGHITSISVLRTHRKLGIASRAMRLSMKEMDDEYKAHFCSLHVRRTNDAALHLYQDTLGFRCAGVEEAYYVDNEDAFHMKYFFHDDNDGMYVDENRQLVRKTADVAADGGEKKGKKKDTAAVNNAMAELLEELDDDSKGKGGKGNKGGGGKGGAGKQQQQQKGKGKKK
;
A
#
# COMPACT_ATOMS: atom_id res chain seq x y z
N MET A 1 -11.53 -24.89 -3.40
CA MET A 1 -11.35 -23.45 -3.10
C MET A 1 -11.36 -23.24 -1.60
N GLN A 2 -10.18 -23.23 -0.98
CA GLN A 2 -10.00 -23.06 0.46
C GLN A 2 -9.25 -21.75 0.77
N ILE A 3 -9.77 -20.95 1.70
CA ILE A 3 -9.06 -19.80 2.26
C ILE A 3 -8.50 -20.18 3.62
N ARG A 4 -7.24 -19.83 3.88
CA ARG A 4 -6.55 -20.12 5.15
C ARG A 4 -5.48 -19.08 5.44
N ARG A 5 -5.02 -19.03 6.70
CA ARG A 5 -3.84 -18.24 7.06
C ARG A 5 -2.62 -18.73 6.29
N ALA A 6 -1.79 -17.78 5.87
CA ALA A 6 -0.54 -18.07 5.20
C ALA A 6 0.46 -18.68 6.20
N THR A 7 1.32 -19.56 5.71
CA THR A 7 2.46 -20.09 6.44
C THR A 7 3.75 -19.73 5.70
N MET A 8 4.90 -19.99 6.32
CA MET A 8 6.20 -19.72 5.70
C MET A 8 6.41 -20.46 4.37
N GLN A 9 5.76 -21.62 4.20
CA GLN A 9 5.84 -22.42 2.97
C GLN A 9 5.16 -21.72 1.79
N ASP A 10 4.18 -20.84 2.06
CA ASP A 10 3.40 -20.16 1.02
C ASP A 10 4.13 -18.96 0.40
N MET A 11 5.25 -18.50 0.99
CA MET A 11 5.91 -17.24 0.60
C MET A 11 6.35 -17.22 -0.86
N TYR A 12 6.85 -18.35 -1.37
CA TYR A 12 7.23 -18.46 -2.79
C TYR A 12 6.02 -18.41 -3.72
N GLU A 13 4.91 -19.04 -3.34
CA GLU A 13 3.68 -19.03 -4.14
C GLU A 13 3.01 -17.65 -4.13
N MET A 14 3.02 -16.97 -2.99
CA MET A 14 2.56 -15.58 -2.87
C MET A 14 3.40 -14.66 -3.76
N GLN A 15 4.73 -14.78 -3.73
CA GLN A 15 5.62 -14.01 -4.58
C GLN A 15 5.37 -14.31 -6.07
N HIS A 16 5.15 -15.57 -6.42
CA HIS A 16 4.81 -15.96 -7.79
C HIS A 16 3.49 -15.32 -8.24
N CYS A 17 2.45 -15.39 -7.40
CA CYS A 17 1.16 -14.77 -7.68
C CYS A 17 1.28 -13.24 -7.84
N ASN A 18 2.12 -12.58 -7.04
CA ASN A 18 2.42 -11.15 -7.14
C ASN A 18 3.03 -10.82 -8.51
N LEU A 19 4.10 -11.52 -8.90
CA LEU A 19 4.79 -11.34 -10.18
C LEU A 19 3.87 -11.52 -11.39
N CYS A 20 2.89 -12.42 -11.29
CA CYS A 20 1.93 -12.65 -12.37
C CYS A 20 0.80 -11.60 -12.44
N CYS A 21 0.54 -10.86 -11.36
CA CYS A 21 -0.65 -10.03 -11.24
C CYS A 21 -0.39 -8.53 -11.13
N LEU A 22 0.77 -8.13 -10.61
CA LEU A 22 1.04 -6.76 -10.19
C LEU A 22 2.40 -6.26 -10.72
N PRO A 23 2.49 -4.99 -11.11
CA PRO A 23 3.77 -4.36 -11.44
C PRO A 23 4.62 -4.07 -10.19
N GLU A 24 4.01 -3.83 -9.03
CA GLU A 24 4.70 -3.62 -7.76
C GLU A 24 5.15 -4.95 -7.14
N ASN A 25 6.46 -5.20 -7.21
CA ASN A 25 7.08 -6.45 -6.81
C ASN A 25 8.07 -6.27 -5.66
N TYR A 26 8.19 -7.28 -4.81
CA TYR A 26 9.04 -7.25 -3.62
C TYR A 26 10.02 -8.43 -3.57
N ASN A 27 11.18 -8.21 -2.95
CA ASN A 27 12.11 -9.27 -2.62
C ASN A 27 11.49 -10.21 -1.57
N LEU A 28 11.83 -11.51 -1.61
CA LEU A 28 11.35 -12.52 -0.66
C LEU A 28 11.63 -12.15 0.81
N ARG A 29 12.72 -11.41 1.09
CA ARG A 29 13.01 -10.85 2.42
C ARG A 29 11.85 -10.02 2.97
N TYR A 30 11.15 -9.28 2.11
CA TYR A 30 10.02 -8.44 2.52
C TYR A 30 8.79 -9.28 2.87
N TYR A 31 8.54 -10.36 2.15
CA TYR A 31 7.51 -11.35 2.50
C TYR A 31 7.81 -12.01 3.86
N TYR A 32 9.07 -12.41 4.08
CA TYR A 32 9.49 -12.97 5.37
C TYR A 32 9.34 -11.98 6.52
N TYR A 33 9.64 -10.70 6.29
CA TYR A 33 9.40 -9.66 7.28
C TYR A 33 7.92 -9.62 7.70
N HIS A 34 6.98 -9.70 6.76
CA HIS A 34 5.55 -9.66 7.07
C HIS A 34 5.08 -10.90 7.84
N ILE A 35 5.38 -12.11 7.36
CA ILE A 35 4.91 -13.35 8.04
C ILE A 35 5.53 -13.51 9.43
N LEU A 36 6.75 -13.00 9.65
CA LEU A 36 7.40 -13.04 10.96
C LEU A 36 6.86 -11.99 11.93
N SER A 37 6.40 -10.86 11.43
CA SER A 37 5.92 -9.74 12.26
C SER A 37 4.42 -9.84 12.55
N TRP A 38 3.62 -10.18 11.53
CA TRP A 38 2.15 -10.19 11.60
C TRP A 38 1.54 -11.44 10.94
N PRO A 39 1.87 -12.66 11.40
CA PRO A 39 1.41 -13.91 10.76
C PRO A 39 -0.12 -14.04 10.67
N GLN A 40 -0.86 -13.41 11.58
CA GLN A 40 -2.33 -13.41 11.63
C GLN A 40 -2.96 -12.64 10.46
N LEU A 41 -2.25 -11.66 9.88
CA LEU A 41 -2.80 -10.76 8.88
C LEU A 41 -2.69 -11.30 7.45
N LEU A 42 -1.93 -12.38 7.23
CA LEU A 42 -1.66 -12.94 5.92
C LEU A 42 -2.59 -14.12 5.63
N TYR A 43 -3.27 -14.06 4.49
CA TYR A 43 -4.14 -15.15 4.03
C TYR A 43 -3.81 -15.54 2.60
N VAL A 44 -3.93 -16.82 2.31
CA VAL A 44 -3.85 -17.40 0.96
C VAL A 44 -5.14 -18.09 0.61
N GLN A 45 -5.49 -18.05 -0.67
CA GLN A 45 -6.57 -18.80 -1.27
C GLN A 45 -5.97 -19.86 -2.19
N GLN A 46 -6.27 -21.12 -1.89
CA GLN A 46 -5.92 -22.26 -2.73
C GLN A 46 -7.13 -22.72 -3.55
N ASP A 47 -6.88 -23.26 -4.74
CA ASP A 47 -7.90 -23.84 -5.62
C ASP A 47 -8.32 -25.24 -5.15
N TYR A 48 -8.64 -26.17 -6.06
CA TYR A 48 -8.92 -27.57 -5.71
C TYR A 48 -7.70 -28.49 -5.86
N ASN A 49 -6.68 -28.04 -6.61
CA ASN A 49 -5.42 -28.76 -6.81
C ASN A 49 -4.40 -28.44 -5.72
N GLY A 50 -4.64 -27.39 -4.94
CA GLY A 50 -3.77 -26.92 -3.87
C GLY A 50 -2.91 -25.71 -4.27
N ASP A 51 -3.07 -25.22 -5.50
CA ASP A 51 -2.30 -24.10 -6.01
C ASP A 51 -2.81 -22.78 -5.41
N THR A 52 -1.89 -21.91 -4.97
CA THR A 52 -2.25 -20.57 -4.50
C THR A 52 -2.69 -19.69 -5.67
N VAL A 53 -3.97 -19.30 -5.66
CA VAL A 53 -4.60 -18.49 -6.72
C VAL A 53 -4.88 -17.05 -6.31
N GLY A 54 -4.65 -16.73 -5.04
CA GLY A 54 -4.73 -15.37 -4.53
C GLY A 54 -4.23 -15.26 -3.10
N TYR A 55 -3.86 -14.07 -2.69
CA TYR A 55 -3.36 -13.80 -1.34
C TYR A 55 -3.66 -12.37 -0.91
N VAL A 56 -3.56 -12.12 0.39
CA VAL A 56 -3.47 -10.79 1.00
C VAL A 56 -2.25 -10.73 1.92
N LEU A 57 -1.51 -9.64 1.83
CA LEU A 57 -0.32 -9.33 2.61
C LEU A 57 -0.61 -8.05 3.40
N GLY A 58 -0.97 -8.22 4.67
CA GLY A 58 -1.23 -7.13 5.60
C GLY A 58 -0.07 -6.90 6.57
N LYS A 59 0.04 -5.67 7.07
CA LYS A 59 0.94 -5.28 8.16
C LYS A 59 0.22 -4.37 9.14
N MET A 60 0.82 -4.16 10.32
CA MET A 60 0.46 -3.04 11.19
C MET A 60 1.42 -1.88 10.97
N ASP A 61 0.90 -0.67 11.08
CA ASP A 61 1.68 0.54 11.32
C ASP A 61 1.48 0.94 12.79
N ASP A 62 2.50 0.64 13.59
CA ASP A 62 2.54 0.90 15.02
C ASP A 62 3.25 2.23 15.25
N GLU A 63 2.49 3.33 15.13
CA GLU A 63 2.95 4.66 15.52
C GLU A 63 2.97 4.82 17.05
N GLU A 64 3.78 5.74 17.57
CA GLU A 64 3.85 6.02 19.02
C GLU A 64 2.52 6.52 19.58
N ASP A 65 1.74 7.23 18.76
CA ASP A 65 0.38 7.65 19.10
C ASP A 65 -0.60 6.49 18.88
N GLU A 66 -1.18 5.98 19.97
CA GLU A 66 -2.15 4.89 19.94
C GLU A 66 -3.30 5.15 18.97
N LYS A 67 -3.75 6.41 18.83
CA LYS A 67 -4.86 6.77 17.93
C LYS A 67 -4.51 6.63 16.45
N LYS A 68 -3.22 6.57 16.13
CA LYS A 68 -2.72 6.41 14.77
C LYS A 68 -2.37 4.96 14.44
N ARG A 69 -2.45 4.04 15.41
CA ARG A 69 -2.27 2.61 15.15
C ARG A 69 -3.31 2.12 14.15
N HIS A 70 -2.82 1.58 13.03
CA HIS A 70 -3.68 1.15 11.95
C HIS A 70 -3.09 -0.03 11.19
N GLY A 71 -3.97 -0.82 10.57
CA GLY A 71 -3.55 -1.87 9.66
C GLY A 71 -3.31 -1.30 8.25
N HIS A 72 -2.37 -1.87 7.52
CA HIS A 72 -2.11 -1.49 6.13
C HIS A 72 -2.09 -2.73 5.23
N ILE A 73 -2.76 -2.64 4.08
CA ILE A 73 -2.72 -3.68 3.05
C ILE A 73 -1.57 -3.38 2.10
N THR A 74 -0.45 -4.06 2.32
CA THR A 74 0.74 -3.95 1.47
C THR A 74 0.47 -4.49 0.07
N SER A 75 -0.18 -5.65 -0.05
CA SER A 75 -0.43 -6.25 -1.36
C SER A 75 -1.61 -7.22 -1.33
N ILE A 76 -2.41 -7.21 -2.38
CA ILE A 76 -3.46 -8.19 -2.62
C ILE A 76 -3.49 -8.52 -4.11
N SER A 77 -3.58 -9.81 -4.41
CA SER A 77 -3.74 -10.23 -5.79
C SER A 77 -4.55 -11.51 -5.90
N VAL A 78 -5.18 -11.66 -7.07
CA VAL A 78 -5.89 -12.88 -7.47
C VAL A 78 -5.58 -13.11 -8.93
N LEU A 79 -5.15 -14.35 -9.26
CA LEU A 79 -4.89 -14.79 -10.61
C LEU A 79 -6.10 -14.50 -11.50
N ARG A 80 -5.85 -14.03 -12.73
CA ARG A 80 -6.91 -13.58 -13.65
C ARG A 80 -7.99 -14.65 -13.87
N THR A 81 -7.60 -15.91 -13.94
CA THR A 81 -8.48 -17.08 -14.11
C THR A 81 -9.44 -17.31 -12.95
N HIS A 82 -9.18 -16.73 -11.77
CA HIS A 82 -9.94 -16.93 -10.54
C HIS A 82 -10.60 -15.64 -10.01
N ARG A 83 -10.60 -14.55 -10.81
CA ARG A 83 -11.28 -13.29 -10.46
C ARG A 83 -12.80 -13.44 -10.55
N LYS A 84 -13.52 -12.48 -9.97
CA LYS A 84 -15.00 -12.46 -9.88
C LYS A 84 -15.63 -13.61 -9.08
N LEU A 85 -14.84 -14.33 -8.28
CA LEU A 85 -15.29 -15.39 -7.36
C LEU A 85 -15.32 -14.93 -5.90
N GLY A 86 -15.24 -13.62 -5.64
CA GLY A 86 -15.21 -13.05 -4.28
C GLY A 86 -13.98 -13.40 -3.45
N ILE A 87 -12.88 -13.87 -4.07
CA ILE A 87 -11.66 -14.27 -3.37
C ILE A 87 -11.03 -13.09 -2.63
N ALA A 88 -10.81 -11.99 -3.35
CA ALA A 88 -10.16 -10.80 -2.79
C ALA A 88 -10.94 -10.22 -1.61
N SER A 89 -12.27 -10.11 -1.74
CA SER A 89 -13.12 -9.57 -0.67
C SER A 89 -13.14 -10.45 0.57
N ARG A 90 -13.15 -11.79 0.42
CA ARG A 90 -13.02 -12.71 1.56
C ARG A 90 -11.68 -12.59 2.26
N ALA A 91 -10.57 -12.55 1.50
CA ALA A 91 -9.23 -12.41 2.06
C ALA A 91 -9.05 -11.09 2.80
N MET A 92 -9.51 -9.98 2.22
CA MET A 92 -9.52 -8.67 2.87
C MET A 92 -10.29 -8.69 4.18
N ARG A 93 -11.53 -9.20 4.19
CA ARG A 93 -12.36 -9.23 5.40
C ARG A 93 -11.73 -10.03 6.53
N LEU A 94 -11.06 -11.15 6.22
CA LEU A 94 -10.34 -11.93 7.22
C LEU A 94 -9.13 -11.16 7.77
N SER A 95 -8.31 -10.57 6.90
CA SER A 95 -7.15 -9.76 7.33
C SER A 95 -7.58 -8.55 8.17
N MET A 96 -8.58 -7.81 7.70
CA MET A 96 -9.17 -6.66 8.40
C MET A 96 -9.77 -7.05 9.76
N LYS A 97 -10.43 -8.21 9.86
CA LYS A 97 -10.94 -8.71 11.14
C LYS A 97 -9.81 -8.91 12.15
N GLU A 98 -8.69 -9.48 11.73
CA GLU A 98 -7.54 -9.71 12.62
C GLU A 98 -6.84 -8.40 12.99
N MET A 99 -6.81 -7.41 12.09
CA MET A 99 -6.32 -6.06 12.41
C MET A 99 -7.13 -5.42 13.56
N ASP A 100 -8.45 -5.55 13.53
CA ASP A 100 -9.32 -5.06 14.60
C ASP A 100 -9.21 -5.92 15.87
N ASP A 101 -9.42 -7.23 15.75
CA ASP A 101 -9.52 -8.13 16.90
C ASP A 101 -8.20 -8.26 17.66
N GLU A 102 -7.09 -8.50 16.97
CA GLU A 102 -5.82 -8.84 17.60
C GLU A 102 -4.92 -7.63 17.84
N TYR A 103 -4.96 -6.66 16.92
CA TYR A 103 -4.07 -5.50 16.99
C TYR A 103 -4.77 -4.22 17.45
N LYS A 104 -6.09 -4.24 17.61
CA LYS A 104 -6.89 -3.06 18.00
C LYS A 104 -6.64 -1.87 17.08
N ALA A 105 -6.52 -2.14 15.79
CA ALA A 105 -6.35 -1.11 14.78
C ALA A 105 -7.55 -0.15 14.78
N HIS A 106 -7.32 1.16 14.65
CA HIS A 106 -8.41 2.13 14.50
C HIS A 106 -9.01 2.11 13.10
N PHE A 107 -8.15 1.93 12.10
CA PHE A 107 -8.54 1.84 10.70
C PHE A 107 -7.62 0.90 9.92
N CYS A 108 -8.02 0.58 8.70
CA CYS A 108 -7.23 -0.10 7.70
C CYS A 108 -6.97 0.87 6.53
N SER A 109 -5.73 0.96 6.06
CA SER A 109 -5.33 1.81 4.93
C SER A 109 -4.74 1.02 3.76
N LEU A 110 -4.80 1.59 2.56
CA LEU A 110 -4.17 1.08 1.36
C LEU A 110 -3.99 2.16 0.30
N HIS A 111 -3.16 1.86 -0.70
CA HIS A 111 -3.00 2.67 -1.91
C HIS A 111 -3.54 1.94 -3.13
N VAL A 112 -4.22 2.66 -4.01
CA VAL A 112 -4.72 2.13 -5.28
C VAL A 112 -4.45 3.09 -6.43
N ARG A 113 -3.92 2.56 -7.54
CA ARG A 113 -3.72 3.28 -8.81
C ARG A 113 -5.01 3.95 -9.27
N ARG A 114 -4.93 5.19 -9.74
CA ARG A 114 -6.10 5.93 -10.27
C ARG A 114 -6.78 5.20 -11.42
N THR A 115 -6.01 4.46 -12.23
CA THR A 115 -6.51 3.73 -13.40
C THR A 115 -7.11 2.35 -13.08
N ASN A 116 -7.05 1.88 -11.83
CA ASN A 116 -7.46 0.51 -11.49
C ASN A 116 -8.94 0.41 -11.07
N ASP A 117 -9.83 0.41 -12.06
CA ASP A 117 -11.29 0.29 -11.88
C ASP A 117 -11.71 -0.90 -11.02
N ALA A 118 -11.14 -2.07 -11.28
CA ALA A 118 -11.52 -3.30 -10.60
C ALA A 118 -11.18 -3.23 -9.10
N ALA A 119 -10.05 -2.63 -8.75
CA ALA A 119 -9.66 -2.44 -7.36
C ALA A 119 -10.49 -1.34 -6.68
N LEU A 120 -10.75 -0.23 -7.38
CA LEU A 120 -11.62 0.83 -6.85
C LEU A 120 -13.02 0.30 -6.51
N HIS A 121 -13.62 -0.49 -7.39
CA HIS A 121 -14.91 -1.13 -7.12
C HIS A 121 -14.84 -2.10 -5.92
N LEU A 122 -13.77 -2.89 -5.82
CA LEU A 122 -13.56 -3.78 -4.69
C LEU A 122 -13.46 -3.01 -3.37
N TYR A 123 -12.63 -1.96 -3.31
CA TYR A 123 -12.39 -1.25 -2.06
C TYR A 123 -13.56 -0.35 -1.68
N GLN A 124 -14.04 0.48 -2.60
CA GLN A 124 -15.08 1.47 -2.32
C GLN A 124 -16.47 0.84 -2.16
N ASP A 125 -16.87 0.03 -3.12
CA ASP A 125 -18.26 -0.44 -3.23
C ASP A 125 -18.48 -1.77 -2.49
N THR A 126 -17.49 -2.67 -2.53
CA THR A 126 -17.63 -4.00 -1.91
C THR A 126 -17.17 -4.05 -0.45
N LEU A 127 -16.14 -3.26 -0.10
CA LEU A 127 -15.50 -3.29 1.22
C LEU A 127 -15.71 -2.02 2.04
N GLY A 128 -16.25 -0.95 1.46
CA GLY A 128 -16.62 0.26 2.20
C GLY A 128 -15.46 1.21 2.53
N PHE A 129 -14.31 1.07 1.85
CA PHE A 129 -13.23 2.04 1.97
C PHE A 129 -13.64 3.39 1.37
N ARG A 130 -13.07 4.48 1.88
CA ARG A 130 -13.24 5.82 1.33
C ARG A 130 -11.88 6.46 1.10
N CYS A 131 -11.82 7.36 0.13
CA CYS A 131 -10.59 8.06 -0.21
C CYS A 131 -10.32 9.18 0.81
N ALA A 132 -9.17 9.11 1.47
CA ALA A 132 -8.69 10.14 2.37
C ALA A 132 -7.93 11.26 1.63
N GLY A 133 -7.29 10.93 0.49
CA GLY A 133 -6.52 11.88 -0.31
C GLY A 133 -5.92 11.25 -1.56
N VAL A 134 -5.26 12.08 -2.36
CA VAL A 134 -4.49 11.68 -3.55
C VAL A 134 -3.00 11.88 -3.24
N GLU A 135 -2.21 10.85 -3.47
CA GLU A 135 -0.75 10.90 -3.42
C GLU A 135 -0.23 11.08 -4.86
N GLU A 136 0.32 12.26 -5.16
CA GLU A 136 0.82 12.59 -6.49
C GLU A 136 2.09 11.80 -6.82
N ALA A 137 2.18 11.28 -8.05
CA ALA A 137 3.34 10.53 -8.54
C ALA A 137 3.83 9.40 -7.60
N TYR A 138 2.90 8.75 -6.89
CA TYR A 138 3.18 7.72 -5.89
C TYR A 138 3.88 6.48 -6.47
N TYR A 139 3.47 6.04 -7.66
CA TYR A 139 4.03 4.86 -8.31
C TYR A 139 5.28 5.21 -9.15
N VAL A 140 6.11 4.21 -9.44
CA VAL A 140 7.40 4.38 -10.17
C VAL A 140 7.23 5.00 -11.56
N ASP A 141 6.08 4.77 -12.20
CA ASP A 141 5.69 5.35 -13.48
C ASP A 141 5.07 6.74 -13.35
N ASN A 142 5.13 7.35 -12.17
CA ASN A 142 4.51 8.62 -11.78
C ASN A 142 2.99 8.64 -11.88
N GLU A 143 2.33 7.46 -11.85
CA GLU A 143 0.89 7.42 -11.65
C GLU A 143 0.58 7.81 -10.20
N ASP A 144 -0.41 8.66 -10.02
CA ASP A 144 -0.95 8.99 -8.70
C ASP A 144 -1.63 7.78 -8.04
N ALA A 145 -1.74 7.80 -6.71
CA ALA A 145 -2.51 6.85 -5.95
C ALA A 145 -3.65 7.52 -5.17
N PHE A 146 -4.78 6.83 -5.06
CA PHE A 146 -5.76 7.15 -4.02
C PHE A 146 -5.32 6.47 -2.72
N HIS A 147 -5.13 7.26 -1.68
CA HIS A 147 -4.98 6.75 -0.31
C HIS A 147 -6.38 6.50 0.25
N MET A 148 -6.71 5.24 0.50
CA MET A 148 -8.02 4.82 0.97
C MET A 148 -7.96 4.32 2.41
N LYS A 149 -9.01 4.62 3.19
CA LYS A 149 -9.16 4.21 4.59
C LYS A 149 -10.51 3.54 4.84
N TYR A 150 -10.52 2.60 5.78
CA TYR A 150 -11.70 1.96 6.37
C TYR A 150 -11.57 2.04 7.89
N PHE A 151 -12.48 2.74 8.55
CA PHE A 151 -12.53 2.82 10.02
C PHE A 151 -13.35 1.64 10.57
N PHE A 152 -12.86 1.00 11.62
CA PHE A 152 -13.52 -0.19 12.18
C PHE A 152 -14.72 0.18 13.07
N HIS A 153 -14.54 1.21 13.91
CA HIS A 153 -15.52 1.63 14.92
C HIS A 153 -16.04 3.05 14.72
N ASP A 154 -15.35 3.85 13.91
CA ASP A 154 -15.69 5.25 13.62
C ASP A 154 -16.36 5.41 12.25
N ASP A 155 -17.05 6.54 12.06
CA ASP A 155 -17.63 6.90 10.77
C ASP A 155 -16.55 7.13 9.70
N ASN A 156 -16.79 6.61 8.50
CA ASN A 156 -15.87 6.77 7.38
C ASN A 156 -16.20 8.02 6.56
N ASP A 157 -15.78 9.19 7.05
CA ASP A 157 -16.03 10.52 6.47
C ASP A 157 -15.24 10.84 5.18
N GLY A 158 -14.51 9.85 4.65
CA GLY A 158 -13.72 10.02 3.43
C GLY A 158 -14.57 10.28 2.17
N MET A 159 -13.89 10.69 1.11
CA MET A 159 -14.49 10.97 -0.19
C MET A 159 -14.75 9.70 -1.00
N TYR A 160 -15.66 9.78 -1.95
CA TYR A 160 -15.83 8.77 -3.00
C TYR A 160 -15.00 9.18 -4.22
N VAL A 161 -14.47 8.21 -4.94
CA VAL A 161 -13.91 8.39 -6.27
C VAL A 161 -15.03 8.15 -7.28
N ASP A 162 -15.33 9.16 -8.09
CA ASP A 162 -16.32 9.07 -9.16
C ASP A 162 -15.75 8.45 -10.45
N GLU A 163 -16.59 8.30 -11.47
CA GLU A 163 -16.22 7.76 -12.78
C GLU A 163 -15.16 8.61 -13.50
N ASN A 164 -15.07 9.91 -13.18
CA ASN A 164 -14.09 10.85 -13.74
C ASN A 164 -12.80 10.95 -12.89
N ARG A 165 -12.62 10.04 -11.91
CA ARG A 165 -11.49 10.00 -10.98
C ARG A 165 -11.36 11.26 -10.13
N GLN A 166 -12.49 11.91 -9.85
CA GLN A 166 -12.58 13.06 -8.96
C GLN A 166 -13.08 12.63 -7.60
N LEU A 167 -12.65 13.36 -6.57
CA LEU A 167 -13.10 13.14 -5.21
C LEU A 167 -14.41 13.89 -4.96
N VAL A 168 -15.46 13.16 -4.58
CA VAL A 168 -16.78 13.70 -4.31
C VAL A 168 -17.25 13.30 -2.92
N ARG A 169 -17.92 14.22 -2.22
CA ARG A 169 -18.71 13.86 -1.04
C ARG A 169 -20.04 13.29 -1.52
N LYS A 170 -20.52 12.21 -0.91
CA LYS A 170 -21.88 11.75 -1.14
C LYS A 170 -22.81 12.88 -0.69
N THR A 171 -23.45 13.57 -1.62
CA THR A 171 -24.62 14.37 -1.30
C THR A 171 -25.63 13.39 -0.72
N ALA A 172 -26.01 13.58 0.54
CA ALA A 172 -27.16 12.87 1.09
C ALA A 172 -28.28 12.96 0.06
N ASP A 173 -28.92 11.84 -0.26
CA ASP A 173 -30.08 11.80 -1.13
C ASP A 173 -31.15 12.72 -0.51
N VAL A 174 -31.14 14.00 -0.93
CA VAL A 174 -32.23 14.92 -0.66
C VAL A 174 -33.32 14.44 -1.60
N ALA A 175 -34.20 13.61 -1.06
CA ALA A 175 -35.51 13.38 -1.63
C ALA A 175 -36.06 14.73 -2.09
N ALA A 176 -36.46 14.76 -3.36
CA ALA A 176 -37.00 15.92 -4.02
C ALA A 176 -38.05 16.62 -3.15
N ASP A 177 -37.76 17.84 -2.71
CA ASP A 177 -38.76 18.89 -2.64
C ASP A 177 -38.10 20.26 -2.86
N GLY A 178 -38.74 21.07 -3.68
CA GLY A 178 -38.22 22.34 -4.17
C GLY A 178 -38.14 23.38 -3.05
N GLY A 179 -37.04 24.13 -3.03
CA GLY A 179 -36.92 25.30 -2.18
C GLY A 179 -35.59 26.03 -2.36
N GLU A 180 -35.58 27.06 -3.20
CA GLU A 180 -34.49 28.03 -3.30
C GLU A 180 -34.13 28.61 -1.92
N LYS A 181 -32.87 28.51 -1.49
CA LYS A 181 -32.23 29.53 -0.63
C LYS A 181 -30.75 29.75 -0.94
N LYS A 182 -30.42 31.03 -1.15
CA LYS A 182 -29.10 31.63 -1.38
C LYS A 182 -28.19 31.64 -0.13
N GLY A 183 -26.87 31.58 -0.38
CA GLY A 183 -25.78 32.05 0.50
C GLY A 183 -25.00 30.91 1.18
N LYS A 184 -23.66 30.87 1.27
CA LYS A 184 -22.57 31.86 1.23
C LYS A 184 -21.29 31.13 0.77
N LYS A 185 -20.50 31.69 -0.16
CA LYS A 185 -19.14 31.21 -0.47
C LYS A 185 -18.24 31.44 0.75
N LYS A 186 -17.57 30.39 1.25
CA LYS A 186 -16.42 30.50 2.15
C LYS A 186 -15.17 30.14 1.36
N ASP A 187 -14.14 30.96 1.55
CA ASP A 187 -12.98 31.10 0.67
C ASP A 187 -12.07 29.86 0.67
N THR A 188 -11.86 29.32 -0.53
CA THR A 188 -11.02 28.16 -0.85
C THR A 188 -9.52 28.38 -0.55
N ALA A 189 -9.10 29.61 -0.29
CA ALA A 189 -7.70 29.97 -0.08
C ALA A 189 -7.17 29.59 1.32
N ALA A 190 -8.02 29.56 2.35
CA ALA A 190 -7.59 29.27 3.71
C ALA A 190 -7.29 27.78 3.94
N VAL A 191 -7.92 26.89 3.15
CA VAL A 191 -7.75 25.43 3.26
C VAL A 191 -6.42 24.98 2.64
N ASN A 192 -5.97 25.68 1.59
CA ASN A 192 -4.70 25.36 0.93
C ASN A 192 -3.48 25.66 1.81
N ASN A 193 -3.59 26.61 2.74
CA ASN A 193 -2.48 26.96 3.62
C ASN A 193 -2.34 25.98 4.79
N ALA A 194 -3.47 25.46 5.31
CA ALA A 194 -3.45 24.48 6.40
C ALA A 194 -2.98 23.09 5.96
N MET A 195 -3.16 22.73 4.69
CA MET A 195 -2.65 21.49 4.10
C MET A 195 -1.13 21.55 3.86
N ALA A 196 -0.60 22.73 3.54
CA ALA A 196 0.83 22.94 3.31
C ALA A 196 1.65 22.82 4.62
N GLU A 197 1.12 23.35 5.73
CA GLU A 197 1.77 23.25 7.05
C GLU A 197 1.81 21.80 7.58
N LEU A 198 0.81 20.96 7.26
CA LEU A 198 0.79 19.55 7.67
C LEU A 198 1.73 18.66 6.83
N LEU A 199 2.06 19.10 5.60
CA LEU A 199 2.97 18.39 4.69
C LEU A 199 4.44 18.69 4.99
N GLU A 200 4.77 19.88 5.50
CA GLU A 200 6.15 20.20 5.93
C GLU A 200 6.57 19.43 7.19
N GLU A 201 5.64 19.02 8.06
CA GLU A 201 5.97 18.22 9.26
C GLU A 201 6.26 16.74 8.97
N LEU A 202 5.93 16.23 7.78
CA LEU A 202 6.16 14.83 7.38
C LEU A 202 7.40 14.61 6.52
N ASP A 203 7.99 15.69 5.97
CA ASP A 203 9.18 15.61 5.10
C ASP A 203 10.51 15.57 5.88
N ASP A 204 10.53 15.89 7.17
CA ASP A 204 11.78 16.00 7.96
C ASP A 204 12.32 14.63 8.46
N ASP A 205 11.48 13.59 8.54
CA ASP A 205 11.88 12.27 9.04
C ASP A 205 12.49 11.33 7.99
N SER A 206 12.49 11.72 6.70
CA SER A 206 13.02 10.90 5.60
C SER A 206 14.44 11.27 5.14
N LYS A 207 15.08 12.30 5.72
CA LYS A 207 16.46 12.70 5.41
C LYS A 207 17.43 12.50 6.59
N GLY A 208 17.85 11.26 6.84
CA GLY A 208 18.84 11.00 7.88
C GLY A 208 19.57 9.66 7.84
N LYS A 209 20.46 9.43 6.86
CA LYS A 209 21.81 8.82 7.05
C LYS A 209 22.56 8.64 5.72
N GLY A 210 23.03 9.76 5.17
CA GLY A 210 24.14 9.80 4.22
C GLY A 210 25.33 10.53 4.87
N GLY A 211 26.19 9.79 5.57
CA GLY A 211 27.35 10.37 6.24
C GLY A 211 28.41 10.88 5.26
N LYS A 212 28.51 12.21 5.09
CA LYS A 212 29.77 12.90 4.74
C LYS A 212 30.65 12.87 6.00
N GLY A 213 31.90 12.42 5.96
CA GLY A 213 32.99 13.06 5.26
C GLY A 213 33.70 14.02 6.23
N ASN A 214 34.67 13.52 6.99
CA ASN A 214 35.55 14.36 7.79
C ASN A 214 36.91 14.52 7.07
N LYS A 215 37.34 15.77 6.89
CA LYS A 215 38.62 16.17 6.30
C LYS A 215 39.64 16.42 7.41
N GLY A 216 40.88 16.04 7.13
CA GLY A 216 42.11 16.54 7.77
C GLY A 216 43.05 15.39 8.09
N GLY A 217 44.28 15.29 7.61
CA GLY A 217 45.10 16.13 6.74
C GLY A 217 46.52 15.53 6.72
N GLY A 218 47.26 15.76 5.64
CA GLY A 218 48.73 15.63 5.62
C GLY A 218 49.31 14.47 4.80
N GLY A 219 50.21 14.81 3.87
CA GLY A 219 51.38 13.98 3.58
C GLY A 219 51.50 13.36 2.19
N LYS A 220 52.08 14.12 1.26
CA LYS A 220 53.04 13.76 0.19
C LYS A 220 53.13 12.31 -0.37
N GLY A 221 53.25 12.27 -1.72
CA GLY A 221 53.90 11.21 -2.51
C GLY A 221 52.90 10.23 -3.11
N GLY A 222 52.97 9.76 -4.35
CA GLY A 222 53.95 9.80 -5.42
C GLY A 222 53.38 8.92 -6.56
N ALA A 223 53.96 9.04 -7.74
CA ALA A 223 53.51 8.46 -9.02
C ALA A 223 53.22 6.94 -9.03
N GLY A 224 52.44 6.48 -10.03
CA GLY A 224 52.48 5.07 -10.43
C GLY A 224 51.37 4.59 -11.38
N LYS A 225 51.63 4.63 -12.69
CA LYS A 225 50.95 3.83 -13.72
C LYS A 225 51.08 2.33 -13.43
N GLN A 226 50.11 1.49 -13.85
CA GLN A 226 50.34 0.43 -14.84
C GLN A 226 49.08 -0.38 -15.20
N GLN A 227 48.82 -0.45 -16.51
CA GLN A 227 48.20 -1.58 -17.19
C GLN A 227 49.17 -2.77 -17.20
N GLN A 228 48.70 -4.02 -17.10
CA GLN A 228 48.58 -4.99 -18.22
C GLN A 228 48.38 -6.44 -17.73
N GLN A 229 47.37 -7.08 -18.34
CA GLN A 229 47.31 -8.45 -18.89
C GLN A 229 48.15 -9.59 -18.29
N GLN A 230 47.49 -10.74 -18.04
CA GLN A 230 47.65 -11.99 -18.83
C GLN A 230 46.65 -13.07 -18.32
N LYS A 231 45.71 -13.49 -19.17
CA LYS A 231 45.68 -14.73 -19.97
C LYS A 231 45.50 -16.02 -19.15
N GLY A 232 44.36 -16.66 -19.39
CA GLY A 232 44.09 -18.01 -18.92
C GLY A 232 44.82 -19.11 -19.69
N LYS A 233 44.76 -20.31 -19.12
CA LYS A 233 44.70 -21.63 -19.79
C LYS A 233 44.51 -22.69 -18.69
N GLY A 234 43.36 -23.35 -18.69
CA GLY A 234 43.12 -24.58 -17.92
C GLY A 234 42.41 -25.58 -18.82
N LYS A 235 43.16 -26.55 -19.38
CA LYS A 235 42.64 -27.67 -20.15
C LYS A 235 42.94 -28.95 -19.38
N LYS A 236 41.86 -29.65 -19.03
CA LYS A 236 41.67 -31.10 -18.78
C LYS A 236 42.88 -31.94 -18.33
N LYS A 237 42.71 -32.62 -17.19
CA LYS A 237 42.42 -34.06 -17.15
C LYS A 237 41.53 -34.38 -15.95
#